data_AF-A0A5K1FRB2-F1
#
_entry.id   AF-A0A5K1FRB2-F1
#
_cell.length_a   1.000
_cell.length_b   1.000
_cell.length_c   1.000
_cell.angle_alpha   90.00
_cell.angle_beta   90.00
_cell.angle_gamma   90.00
#
_symmetry.space_group_name_H-M   'P 1'
#
loop_
_entity.id
_entity.type
_entity.pdbx_description
1 polymer ?
#
loop_
_entity_poly.entity_id
_entity_poly.type
_entity_poly.pdbx_seq_one_letter_code
_entity_poly.pdbx_strand_id
1 'polypeptide(L)'
;DESDPSRWPTKQNIRMAMRWLVQDCHAGDSLVFHFSGHGSQQPDYNGDEIDGYDETLCPLDFETAGTIVDDEINETIVRNLHHGVRLHAIIDACHSGTALDLPYVWKIGR
;
A
#
# COMPACT_ATOMS: atom_id res chain seq x y z
N ASP A 1 21.57 -11.47 1.04
CA ASP A 1 21.06 -10.54 0.03
C ASP A 1 20.29 -11.30 -1.04
N GLU A 2 19.16 -10.74 -1.47
CA GLU A 2 18.33 -11.32 -2.53
C GLU A 2 18.97 -11.03 -3.89
N SER A 3 19.25 -12.08 -4.66
CA SER A 3 20.00 -11.99 -5.92
C SER A 3 19.10 -11.93 -7.15
N ASP A 4 17.82 -12.26 -7.03
CA ASP A 4 16.87 -12.22 -8.14
C ASP A 4 16.29 -10.80 -8.31
N PRO A 5 16.59 -10.09 -9.43
CA PRO A 5 16.08 -8.74 -9.66
C PRO A 5 14.55 -8.64 -9.71
N SER A 6 13.84 -9.73 -10.03
CA SER A 6 12.37 -9.75 -10.01
C SER A 6 11.79 -9.71 -8.60
N ARG A 7 12.62 -10.00 -7.58
CA ARG A 7 12.24 -9.98 -6.16
C ARG A 7 12.72 -8.73 -5.43
N TRP A 8 13.44 -7.85 -6.11
CA TRP A 8 13.81 -6.56 -5.53
C TRP A 8 12.58 -5.67 -5.36
N PRO A 9 12.48 -4.90 -4.27
CA PRO A 9 11.31 -4.06 -3.99
C PRO A 9 11.35 -2.75 -4.80
N THR A 10 11.51 -2.85 -6.12
CA THR A 10 11.33 -1.72 -7.04
C THR A 10 9.85 -1.36 -7.14
N LYS A 11 9.55 -0.12 -7.55
CA LYS A 11 8.16 0.35 -7.71
C LYS A 11 7.34 -0.60 -8.58
N GLN A 12 7.91 -0.99 -9.71
CA GLN A 12 7.26 -1.91 -10.64
C GLN A 12 6.99 -3.28 -10.01
N ASN A 13 7.97 -3.86 -9.30
CA ASN A 13 7.82 -5.19 -8.70
C ASN A 13 6.81 -5.18 -7.55
N ILE A 14 6.80 -4.14 -6.72
CA ILE A 14 5.78 -3.99 -5.65
C ILE A 14 4.38 -3.91 -6.27
N ARG A 15 4.19 -3.10 -7.33
CA ARG A 15 2.90 -3.01 -8.05
C ARG A 15 2.46 -4.34 -8.63
N MET A 16 3.39 -5.11 -9.20
CA MET A 16 3.10 -6.45 -9.72
C MET A 16 2.71 -7.41 -8.60
N ALA A 17 3.41 -7.39 -7.47
CA ALA A 17 3.10 -8.21 -6.31
C ALA A 17 1.74 -7.85 -5.69
N MET A 18 1.39 -6.57 -5.61
CA MET A 18 0.07 -6.11 -5.16
C MET A 18 -1.06 -6.63 -6.06
N ARG A 19 -0.90 -6.54 -7.38
CA ARG A 19 -1.88 -7.10 -8.33
C ARG A 19 -2.00 -8.62 -8.19
N TRP A 20 -0.87 -9.31 -8.09
CA TRP A 20 -0.84 -10.76 -7.88
C TRP A 20 -1.55 -11.16 -6.58
N LEU A 21 -1.40 -10.39 -5.51
CA LEU A 21 -1.98 -10.70 -4.19
C LEU A 21 -3.51 -10.78 -4.23
N VAL A 22 -4.15 -9.89 -5.00
CA VAL A 22 -5.61 -9.83 -5.09
C VAL A 22 -6.16 -10.56 -6.32
N GLN A 23 -5.28 -11.04 -7.21
CA GLN A 23 -5.68 -11.77 -8.40
C GLN A 23 -6.36 -13.09 -8.00
N ASP A 24 -7.52 -13.35 -8.62
CA ASP A 24 -8.28 -14.60 -8.47
C ASP A 24 -8.65 -14.97 -7.01
N CYS A 25 -8.73 -13.99 -6.11
CA CYS A 25 -9.20 -14.21 -4.73
C CYS A 25 -10.71 -14.49 -4.70
N HIS A 26 -11.18 -15.27 -3.72
CA HIS A 26 -12.57 -15.67 -3.58
C HIS A 26 -13.09 -15.46 -2.16
N ALA A 27 -14.41 -15.40 -2.01
CA ALA A 27 -15.04 -15.22 -0.70
C ALA A 27 -14.57 -16.31 0.28
N GLY A 28 -14.08 -15.88 1.45
CA GLY A 28 -13.47 -16.75 2.46
C GLY A 28 -11.94 -16.71 2.49
N ASP A 29 -11.28 -16.17 1.46
CA ASP A 29 -9.83 -16.03 1.44
C ASP A 29 -9.33 -14.98 2.45
N SER A 30 -8.12 -15.22 2.96
CA SER A 30 -7.42 -14.33 3.89
C SER A 30 -6.04 -13.98 3.36
N LEU A 31 -5.89 -12.75 2.89
CA LEU A 31 -4.68 -12.20 2.29
C LEU A 31 -3.87 -11.42 3.33
N VAL A 32 -2.56 -11.35 3.12
CA VAL A 32 -1.64 -10.54 3.94
C VAL A 32 -0.79 -9.68 3.03
N PHE A 33 -0.80 -8.37 3.27
CA PHE A 33 0.14 -7.41 2.71
C PHE A 33 1.00 -6.87 3.85
N HIS A 34 2.32 -7.00 3.73
CA HIS A 34 3.25 -6.46 4.72
C HIS A 34 4.30 -5.61 4.04
N PHE A 35 4.46 -4.39 4.54
CA PHE A 35 5.49 -3.47 4.11
C PHE A 35 6.24 -2.95 5.33
N SER A 36 7.56 -2.97 5.29
CA SER A 36 8.42 -2.34 6.29
C SER A 36 9.54 -1.60 5.55
N GLY A 37 9.68 -0.31 5.84
CA GLY A 37 10.58 0.57 5.09
C GLY A 37 10.29 2.04 5.31
N HIS A 38 10.75 2.88 4.38
CA HIS A 38 10.49 4.31 4.43
C HIS A 38 9.09 4.62 3.90
N GLY A 39 8.39 5.48 4.64
CA GLY A 39 7.22 6.20 4.15
C GLY A 39 7.54 7.70 4.05
N SER A 40 6.84 8.39 3.18
CA SER A 40 6.96 9.84 2.94
C SER A 40 5.59 10.43 2.64
N GLN A 41 5.47 11.74 2.68
CA GLN A 41 4.27 12.47 2.27
C GLN A 41 4.52 13.24 0.97
N GLN A 42 3.47 13.40 0.16
CA GLN A 42 3.46 14.32 -0.98
C GLN A 42 2.19 15.19 -0.93
N PRO A 43 2.17 16.39 -1.54
CA PRO A 43 0.96 17.20 -1.57
C PRO A 43 -0.19 16.44 -2.25
N ASP A 44 -1.35 16.39 -1.61
CA ASP A 44 -2.57 15.85 -2.20
C ASP A 44 -3.06 16.81 -3.31
N TYR A 45 -3.34 16.24 -4.48
CA TYR A 45 -3.84 16.96 -5.65
C TYR A 45 -5.31 16.68 -5.97
N ASN A 46 -5.91 15.68 -5.34
CA ASN A 46 -7.28 15.21 -5.59
C ASN A 46 -8.25 15.74 -4.51
N GLY A 47 -7.76 16.04 -3.29
CA GLY A 47 -8.50 16.64 -2.19
C GLY A 47 -9.25 15.65 -1.29
N ASP A 48 -8.87 14.38 -1.28
CA ASP A 48 -9.44 13.35 -0.42
C ASP A 48 -8.78 13.25 0.96
N GLU A 49 -7.58 13.82 1.13
CA GLU A 49 -6.88 13.84 2.39
C GLU A 49 -7.21 15.07 3.25
N ILE A 50 -7.48 14.83 4.54
CA ILE A 50 -7.96 15.88 5.47
C ILE A 50 -6.83 16.87 5.81
N ASP A 51 -5.59 16.41 5.85
CA ASP A 51 -4.42 17.24 6.13
C ASP A 51 -3.74 17.78 4.85
N GLY A 52 -4.23 17.35 3.68
CA GLY A 52 -3.76 17.79 2.36
C GLY A 52 -2.46 17.11 1.90
N TYR A 53 -2.13 15.93 2.44
CA TYR A 53 -0.96 15.16 2.03
C TYR A 53 -1.28 13.68 1.83
N ASP A 54 -0.93 13.13 0.65
CA ASP A 54 -0.95 11.68 0.42
C ASP A 54 0.20 11.01 1.17
N GLU A 55 -0.09 9.87 1.78
CA GLU A 55 0.91 8.97 2.34
C GLU A 55 1.50 8.08 1.26
N THR A 56 2.81 7.88 1.31
CA THR A 56 3.52 7.15 0.25
C THR A 56 4.51 6.13 0.80
N LEU A 57 4.61 4.98 0.13
CA LEU A 57 5.66 4.01 0.34
C LEU A 57 6.85 4.32 -0.57
N CYS A 58 8.07 4.19 -0.07
CA CYS A 58 9.29 4.40 -0.85
C CYS A 58 9.88 3.05 -1.34
N PRO A 59 9.78 2.73 -2.63
CA PRO A 59 10.46 1.58 -3.22
C PRO A 59 11.98 1.75 -3.24
N LEU A 60 12.71 0.69 -3.57
CA LEU A 60 14.17 0.73 -3.69
C LEU A 60 14.66 1.79 -4.70
N ASP A 61 13.91 1.99 -5.78
CA ASP A 61 14.21 2.90 -6.89
C ASP A 61 13.42 4.21 -6.83
N PHE A 62 12.96 4.62 -5.63
CA PHE A 62 12.10 5.80 -5.48
C PHE A 62 12.71 7.10 -6.04
N GLU A 63 14.04 7.25 -6.04
CA GLU A 63 14.71 8.43 -6.60
C GLU A 63 14.50 8.60 -8.11
N THR A 64 14.30 7.49 -8.83
CA THR A 64 14.14 7.50 -10.30
C THR A 64 12.72 7.15 -10.73
N ALA A 65 12.02 6.29 -9.99
CA ALA A 65 10.66 5.82 -10.28
C ALA A 65 9.56 6.53 -9.48
N GLY A 66 9.94 7.33 -8.48
CA GLY A 66 9.04 7.96 -7.52
C GLY A 66 8.52 6.99 -6.45
N THR A 67 7.71 7.51 -5.53
CA THR A 67 7.05 6.75 -4.46
C THR A 67 5.76 6.09 -4.95
N ILE A 68 5.15 5.23 -4.13
CA ILE A 68 3.82 4.64 -4.36
C ILE A 68 2.86 5.34 -3.40
N VAL A 69 1.89 6.06 -3.94
CA VAL A 69 0.86 6.77 -3.16
C VAL A 69 -0.20 5.80 -2.64
N ASP A 70 -0.77 6.09 -1.48
CA ASP A 70 -1.92 5.42 -0.87
C ASP A 70 -3.08 5.21 -1.83
N ASP A 71 -3.41 6.21 -2.63
CA ASP A 71 -4.44 6.17 -3.68
C ASP A 71 -4.22 4.97 -4.64
N GLU A 72 -2.96 4.75 -5.04
CA GLU A 72 -2.52 3.66 -5.91
C GLU A 72 -2.61 2.30 -5.17
N ILE A 73 -2.32 2.28 -3.87
CA ILE A 73 -2.44 1.09 -3.02
C ILE A 73 -3.92 0.73 -2.87
N ASN A 74 -4.77 1.71 -2.53
CA ASN A 74 -6.20 1.55 -2.37
C ASN A 74 -6.83 1.03 -3.67
N GLU A 75 -6.55 1.66 -4.80
CA GLU A 75 -7.02 1.22 -6.11
C GLU A 75 -6.57 -0.19 -6.45
N THR A 76 -5.35 -0.59 -6.08
CA THR A 76 -4.81 -1.89 -6.44
C THR A 76 -5.34 -3.01 -5.55
N ILE A 77 -5.27 -2.87 -4.22
CA ILE A 77 -5.52 -3.96 -3.27
C ILE A 77 -6.73 -3.77 -2.36
N VAL A 78 -7.41 -2.62 -2.38
CA VAL A 78 -8.64 -2.39 -1.58
C VAL A 78 -9.87 -2.41 -2.49
N ARG A 79 -9.94 -1.54 -3.51
CA ARG A 79 -11.10 -1.42 -4.41
C ARG A 79 -11.35 -2.69 -5.24
N ASN A 80 -10.31 -3.49 -5.49
CA ASN A 80 -10.40 -4.73 -6.28
C ASN A 80 -10.74 -5.98 -5.46
N LEU A 81 -10.90 -5.89 -4.13
CA LEU A 81 -11.21 -7.07 -3.33
C LEU A 81 -12.63 -7.57 -3.59
N HIS A 82 -12.75 -8.85 -3.89
CA HIS A 82 -14.06 -9.49 -3.97
C HIS A 82 -14.76 -9.53 -2.61
N HIS A 83 -16.08 -9.41 -2.62
CA HIS A 83 -16.88 -9.46 -1.41
C HIS A 83 -16.64 -10.77 -0.63
N GLY A 84 -16.36 -10.65 0.66
CA GLY A 84 -16.08 -11.79 1.53
C GLY A 84 -14.60 -12.19 1.62
N VAL A 85 -13.70 -11.52 0.88
CA VAL A 85 -12.25 -11.63 1.06
C VAL A 85 -11.80 -10.76 2.23
N ARG A 86 -10.81 -11.21 2.99
CA ARG A 86 -10.18 -10.43 4.07
C ARG A 86 -8.73 -10.11 3.73
N LEU A 87 -8.40 -8.83 3.64
CA LEU A 87 -7.01 -8.37 3.54
C LEU A 87 -6.51 -7.87 4.89
N HIS A 88 -5.39 -8.42 5.36
CA HIS A 88 -4.65 -7.89 6.51
C HIS A 88 -3.44 -7.12 5.98
N ALA A 89 -3.50 -5.79 6.06
CA ALA A 89 -2.38 -4.93 5.73
C ALA A 89 -1.63 -4.52 6.99
N ILE A 90 -0.31 -4.73 7.01
CA ILE A 90 0.59 -4.35 8.10
C ILE A 90 1.65 -3.45 7.50
N ILE A 91 1.65 -2.18 7.89
CA ILE A 91 2.58 -1.18 7.37
C ILE A 91 3.41 -0.66 8.53
N ASP A 92 4.71 -0.96 8.49
CA ASP A 92 5.72 -0.47 9.42
C ASP A 92 6.58 0.57 8.70
N ALA A 93 6.01 1.77 8.55
CA ALA A 93 6.62 2.94 7.93
C ALA A 93 6.16 4.22 8.64
N CYS A 94 6.99 5.27 8.57
CA CYS A 94 6.57 6.60 9.00
C CYS A 94 5.39 7.08 8.15
N HIS A 95 4.48 7.86 8.75
CA HIS A 95 3.33 8.43 8.04
C HIS A 95 2.49 7.36 7.32
N SER A 96 2.08 6.31 8.05
CA SER A 96 1.35 5.15 7.49
C SER A 96 -0.10 5.07 7.97
N GLY A 97 -0.59 6.10 8.66
CA GLY A 97 -1.89 6.09 9.32
C GLY A 97 -3.07 5.99 8.35
N THR A 98 -2.92 6.56 7.15
CA THR A 98 -3.91 6.54 6.07
C THR A 98 -3.43 5.81 4.82
N ALA A 99 -2.32 5.06 4.88
CA ALA A 99 -1.68 4.42 3.70
C ALA A 99 -2.52 3.41 2.88
N LEU A 100 -3.80 3.20 3.22
CA LEU A 100 -4.78 2.42 2.46
C LEU A 100 -6.12 3.16 2.24
N ASP A 101 -6.25 4.44 2.60
CA ASP A 101 -7.48 5.27 2.51
C ASP A 101 -8.74 4.59 3.04
N LEU A 102 -8.61 3.96 4.21
CA LEU A 102 -9.74 3.26 4.82
C LEU A 102 -10.67 4.26 5.52
N PRO A 103 -11.99 4.18 5.32
CA PRO A 103 -12.95 5.15 5.86
C PRO A 103 -13.14 5.06 7.38
N TYR A 104 -12.63 4.00 8.02
CA TYR A 104 -12.78 3.76 9.45
C TYR A 104 -11.41 3.57 10.09
N VAL A 105 -11.05 4.48 10.99
CA VAL A 105 -9.80 4.43 11.73
C VAL A 105 -10.09 4.24 13.22
N TRP A 106 -9.48 3.22 13.81
CA TRP A 106 -9.53 2.98 15.24
C TRP A 106 -8.17 3.31 15.87
N LYS A 107 -8.17 4.25 16.81
CA LYS A 107 -6.97 4.59 17.59
C LYS A 107 -7.08 3.94 18.96
N ILE A 108 -6.15 3.03 19.27
CA ILE A 108 -6.01 2.51 20.63
C ILE A 108 -5.41 3.63 21.47
N GLY A 109 -6.20 4.22 22.37
CA GLY A 109 -5.74 5.25 23.29
C GLY A 109 -4.59 4.74 24.15
N ARG A 110 -3.57 5.60 24.35
CA ARG A 110 -2.57 5.40 25.39
C ARG A 110 -3.10 5.88 26.73
#